data_AF-A0A1M6PM78-F1
#
_entry.id   AF-A0A1M6PM78-F1
#
_cell.length_a   1.000
_cell.length_b   1.000
_cell.length_c   1.000
_cell.angle_alpha   90.00
_cell.angle_beta   90.00
_cell.angle_gamma   90.00
#
_symmetry.space_group_name_H-M   'P 1'
#
loop_
_entity.id
_entity.type
_entity.pdbx_description
1 polymer ?
#
loop_
_entity_poly.entity_id
_entity_poly.type
_entity_poly.pdbx_seq_one_letter_code
_entity_poly.pdbx_strand_id
1 'polypeptide(L)'
;MQQAYISEAGTVLGNYKVIGYSTPGEGNKTTNFDYTEATRSWDKNTIALNTTDIDNAWQAKSRVKLNDCDSEKIWSVSVKASNQNAGEATFTAKVPSDACEALTPSFTKIGK
;
A
#
# COMPACT_ATOMS: atom_id res chain seq x y z
N MET A 1 -4.70 -8.68 -6.03
CA MET A 1 -3.58 -8.59 -7.00
C MET A 1 -2.25 -8.85 -6.31
N GLN A 2 -1.83 -8.07 -5.30
CA GLN A 2 -0.54 -8.35 -4.65
C GLN A 2 -0.43 -9.76 -4.07
N GLN A 3 -1.40 -10.20 -3.26
CA GLN A 3 -1.33 -11.52 -2.65
C GLN A 3 -1.25 -12.64 -3.71
N ALA A 4 -1.97 -12.51 -4.82
CA ALA A 4 -1.87 -13.45 -5.94
C ALA A 4 -0.44 -13.47 -6.54
N TYR A 5 0.15 -12.30 -6.77
CA TYR A 5 1.53 -12.20 -7.24
C TYR A 5 2.54 -12.81 -6.25
N ILE A 6 2.37 -12.57 -4.94
CA ILE A 6 3.23 -13.16 -3.90
C ILE A 6 3.09 -14.68 -3.89
N SER A 7 1.88 -15.22 -4.06
CA SER A 7 1.68 -16.68 -4.13
C SER A 7 2.31 -17.32 -5.37
N GLU A 8 2.40 -16.59 -6.49
CA GLU A 8 3.06 -17.07 -7.72
C GLU A 8 4.59 -16.89 -7.69
N ALA A 9 5.06 -15.74 -7.21
CA ALA A 9 6.48 -15.37 -7.19
C ALA A 9 7.20 -15.82 -5.90
N GLY A 10 6.46 -16.32 -4.91
CA GLY A 10 6.95 -16.89 -3.65
C GLY A 10 7.20 -15.86 -2.56
N THR A 11 8.38 -15.22 -2.57
CA THR A 11 8.88 -14.41 -1.44
C THR A 11 9.27 -13.00 -1.84
N VAL A 12 8.57 -12.45 -2.83
CA VAL A 12 8.86 -11.10 -3.33
C VAL A 12 7.61 -10.24 -3.38
N LEU A 13 7.78 -8.98 -2.96
CA LEU A 13 6.81 -7.92 -3.21
C LEU A 13 7.07 -7.36 -4.60
N GLY A 14 6.05 -7.30 -5.46
CA GLY A 14 6.11 -6.58 -6.73
C GLY A 14 5.68 -5.12 -6.60
N ASN A 15 6.26 -4.25 -7.42
CA ASN A 15 5.78 -2.88 -7.62
C ASN A 15 4.51 -2.85 -8.49
N TYR A 16 3.88 -1.69 -8.62
CA TYR A 16 2.66 -1.52 -9.43
C TYR A 16 2.80 -2.03 -10.86
N LYS A 17 3.96 -1.84 -11.49
CA LYS A 17 4.22 -2.26 -12.86
C LYS A 17 4.19 -3.78 -13.01
N VAL A 18 4.89 -4.52 -12.15
CA VAL A 18 5.01 -5.99 -12.30
C VAL A 18 3.73 -6.72 -11.87
N ILE A 19 2.96 -6.15 -10.95
CA ILE A 19 1.68 -6.72 -10.53
C ILE A 19 0.51 -6.30 -11.43
N GLY A 20 0.78 -5.50 -12.47
CA GLY A 20 -0.23 -5.01 -13.40
C GLY A 20 -1.24 -4.03 -12.81
N TYR A 21 -0.87 -3.32 -11.74
CA TYR A 21 -1.72 -2.29 -11.14
C TYR A 21 -1.43 -0.91 -11.72
N SER A 22 -2.50 -0.21 -12.11
CA SER A 22 -2.43 1.22 -12.43
C SER A 22 -3.11 1.99 -11.31
N THR A 23 -2.38 2.91 -10.68
CA THR A 23 -2.94 3.79 -9.64
C THR A 23 -4.00 4.72 -10.24
N PRO A 24 -4.94 5.23 -9.42
CA PRO A 24 -5.93 6.18 -9.90
C PRO A 24 -5.34 7.49 -10.43
N GLY A 25 -5.96 8.02 -11.49
CA GLY A 25 -5.61 9.29 -12.11
C GLY A 25 -4.37 9.24 -13.00
N GLU A 26 -3.91 10.40 -13.46
CA GLU A 26 -2.77 10.51 -14.38
C GLU A 26 -1.46 10.70 -13.60
N GLY A 27 -0.44 9.93 -13.95
CA GLY A 27 0.88 10.03 -13.30
C GLY A 27 0.86 9.73 -11.80
N ASN A 28 0.00 8.80 -11.37
CA ASN A 28 -0.24 8.43 -9.97
C ASN A 28 -0.89 9.54 -9.12
N LYS A 29 -1.67 10.43 -9.76
CA LYS A 29 -2.29 11.56 -9.08
C LYS A 29 -3.73 11.75 -9.53
N THR A 30 -4.58 12.00 -8.54
CA THR A 30 -5.94 12.52 -8.76
C THR A 30 -5.99 13.98 -8.32
N THR A 31 -7.16 14.61 -8.46
CA THR A 31 -7.41 15.95 -7.91
C THR A 31 -7.12 16.01 -6.40
N ASN A 32 -7.38 14.91 -5.67
CA ASN A 32 -7.40 14.90 -4.21
C ASN A 32 -6.25 14.12 -3.57
N PHE A 33 -5.60 13.21 -4.31
CA PHE A 33 -4.59 12.30 -3.76
C PHE A 33 -3.38 12.14 -4.67
N ASP A 34 -2.21 12.04 -4.04
CA ASP A 34 -0.99 11.50 -4.65
C ASP A 34 -0.82 10.05 -4.20
N TYR A 35 -0.63 9.13 -5.15
CA TYR A 35 -0.37 7.72 -4.88
C TYR A 35 1.11 7.43 -5.03
N THR A 36 1.71 6.82 -4.01
CA THR A 36 3.10 6.41 -4.04
C THR A 36 3.23 5.00 -3.53
N GLU A 37 4.16 4.25 -4.10
CA GLU A 37 4.64 3.01 -3.52
C GLU A 37 5.97 3.24 -2.82
N ALA A 38 6.39 2.28 -1.98
CA ALA A 38 7.69 2.36 -1.32
C ALA A 38 8.79 2.61 -2.36
N THR A 39 9.46 3.76 -2.24
CA THR A 39 10.62 4.13 -3.05
C THR A 39 11.84 3.39 -2.53
N ARG A 40 11.89 2.09 -2.79
CA ARG A 40 13.08 1.27 -2.57
C ARG A 40 13.77 1.00 -3.90
N SER A 41 15.03 0.59 -3.84
CA SER A 41 15.78 0.08 -4.98
C SER A 41 15.16 -1.22 -5.45
N TRP A 42 14.11 -1.11 -6.27
CA TRP A 42 13.47 -2.25 -6.94
C TRP A 42 14.52 -2.96 -7.80
N ASP A 43 14.83 -4.22 -7.49
CA ASP A 43 15.59 -5.07 -8.38
C ASP A 43 14.60 -5.80 -9.29
N LYS A 44 14.70 -5.59 -10.61
CA LYS A 44 13.76 -6.19 -11.59
C LYS A 44 12.28 -5.96 -11.24
N ASN A 45 11.93 -4.81 -10.67
CA ASN A 45 10.57 -4.43 -10.23
C ASN A 45 10.05 -5.21 -9.01
N THR A 46 10.92 -5.91 -8.28
CA THR A 46 10.56 -6.62 -7.05
C THR A 46 11.50 -6.25 -5.90
N ILE A 47 11.07 -6.58 -4.68
CA ILE A 47 11.93 -6.57 -3.49
C ILE A 47 11.66 -7.84 -2.68
N ALA A 48 12.66 -8.32 -1.97
CA ALA A 48 12.51 -9.46 -1.08
C ALA A 48 11.49 -9.15 0.02
N LEU A 49 10.49 -10.02 0.13
CA LEU A 49 9.52 -10.01 1.21
C LEU A 49 10.09 -10.82 2.37
N ASN A 50 10.17 -10.20 3.54
CA ASN A 50 10.65 -10.83 4.76
C ASN A 50 9.67 -10.58 5.90
N THR A 51 9.96 -11.11 7.09
CA THR A 51 9.08 -11.01 8.26
C THR A 51 9.10 -9.63 8.94
N THR A 52 10.01 -8.74 8.53
CA THR A 52 10.00 -7.32 8.90
C THR A 52 9.07 -6.56 7.98
N ASP A 53 8.30 -5.65 8.56
CA ASP A 53 7.36 -4.82 7.80
C ASP A 53 8.09 -3.96 6.75
N ILE A 54 7.64 -4.09 5.52
CA ILE A 54 7.92 -3.12 4.46
C ILE A 54 6.93 -1.99 4.69
N ASP A 55 7.36 -1.00 5.46
CA ASP A 55 6.55 0.17 5.75
C ASP A 55 6.22 0.97 4.50
N ASN A 56 4.99 1.49 4.47
CA ASN A 56 4.54 2.36 3.40
C ASN A 56 4.68 1.73 2.01
N ALA A 57 4.48 0.40 1.92
CA ALA A 57 4.51 -0.33 0.65
C ALA A 57 3.62 0.37 -0.39
N TRP A 58 2.45 0.85 0.04
CA TRP A 58 1.61 1.78 -0.71
C TRP A 58 1.08 2.89 0.17
N GLN A 59 0.92 4.05 -0.44
CA GLN A 59 0.44 5.26 0.20
C GLN A 59 -0.51 6.03 -0.71
N ALA A 60 -1.50 6.66 -0.07
CA ALA A 60 -2.27 7.75 -0.66
C ALA A 60 -2.11 8.97 0.25
N LYS A 61 -1.55 10.05 -0.28
CA LYS A 61 -1.38 11.33 0.43
C LYS A 61 -2.45 12.31 -0.04
N SER A 62 -3.22 12.91 0.88
CA SER A 62 -4.19 13.95 0.51
C SER A 62 -3.47 15.21 0.02
N ARG A 63 -3.94 15.77 -1.09
CA ARG A 63 -3.47 17.04 -1.68
C ARG A 63 -4.28 18.24 -1.18
N VAL A 64 -5.50 17.96 -0.73
CA VAL A 64 -6.48 18.94 -0.28
C VAL A 64 -7.02 18.53 1.08
N LYS A 65 -7.63 19.48 1.79
CA LYS A 65 -8.42 19.18 2.98
C LYS A 65 -9.66 18.38 2.57
N LEU A 66 -9.88 17.24 3.22
CA LEU A 66 -11.00 16.34 3.00
C LEU A 66 -11.90 16.40 4.22
N ASN A 67 -12.94 17.24 4.17
CA ASN A 67 -13.81 17.49 5.32
C ASN A 67 -12.99 17.86 6.59
N ASP A 68 -13.09 17.09 7.67
CA ASP A 68 -12.35 17.29 8.93
C ASP A 68 -10.92 16.71 8.91
N CYS A 69 -10.53 16.04 7.83
CA CYS A 69 -9.18 15.54 7.62
C CYS A 69 -8.35 16.59 6.89
N ASP A 70 -7.33 17.13 7.55
CA ASP A 70 -6.44 18.11 6.91
C ASP A 70 -5.76 17.55 5.64
N SER A 71 -5.21 18.46 4.83
CA SER A 71 -4.34 18.10 3.71
C SER A 71 -3.05 17.41 4.19
N GLU A 72 -2.35 16.77 3.26
CA GLU A 72 -1.08 16.08 3.46
C GLU A 72 -1.11 14.86 4.39
N LYS A 73 -2.30 14.34 4.66
CA LYS A 73 -2.48 13.13 5.48
C LYS A 73 -2.27 11.88 4.63
N ILE A 74 -1.66 10.87 5.23
CA ILE A 74 -1.20 9.67 4.53
C ILE A 74 -1.97 8.45 5.03
N TRP A 75 -2.66 7.80 4.11
CA TRP A 75 -3.17 6.45 4.26
C TRP A 75 -2.09 5.50 3.75
N SER A 76 -1.70 4.52 4.55
CA SER A 76 -0.60 3.62 4.21
C SER A 76 -0.96 2.17 4.41
N VAL A 77 -0.35 1.30 3.61
CA VAL A 77 -0.39 -0.15 3.80
C VAL A 77 1.04 -0.65 3.90
N SER A 78 1.35 -1.35 5.00
CA SER A 78 2.61 -2.07 5.19
C SER A 78 2.42 -3.55 4.85
N VAL A 79 3.49 -4.21 4.42
CA VAL A 79 3.45 -5.64 4.03
C VAL A 79 4.63 -6.39 4.59
N LYS A 80 4.40 -7.60 5.08
CA LYS A 80 5.45 -8.55 5.45
C LYS A 80 5.09 -9.97 5.04
N ALA A 81 6.08 -10.84 4.97
CA ALA A 81 5.87 -12.27 4.82
C ALA A 81 5.04 -12.81 5.99
N SER A 82 4.11 -13.72 5.70
CA SER A 82 3.44 -14.51 6.72
C SER A 82 4.44 -15.42 7.42
N ASN A 83 4.35 -15.53 8.75
CA ASN A 83 5.14 -16.51 9.50
C ASN A 83 4.58 -17.93 9.40
N GLN A 84 3.40 -18.11 8.80
CA GLN A 84 2.71 -19.40 8.77
C GLN A 84 2.97 -20.17 7.48
N ASN A 85 2.84 -19.50 6.32
CA ASN A 85 2.92 -20.15 5.03
C ASN A 85 3.85 -19.37 4.08
N ALA A 86 4.69 -20.09 3.33
CA ALA A 86 5.42 -19.51 2.21
C ALA A 86 4.45 -19.11 1.09
N GLY A 87 4.68 -17.97 0.43
CA GLY A 87 3.75 -17.45 -0.59
C GLY A 87 2.57 -16.66 -0.02
N GLU A 88 2.56 -16.38 1.28
CA GLU A 88 1.56 -15.53 1.94
C GLU A 88 2.19 -14.27 2.54
N ALA A 89 1.40 -13.19 2.56
CA ALA A 89 1.78 -11.93 3.16
C ALA A 89 0.70 -11.41 4.11
N THR A 90 1.14 -10.72 5.16
CA THR A 90 0.27 -9.94 6.03
C THR A 90 0.28 -8.49 5.57
N PHE A 91 -0.90 -7.90 5.44
CA PHE A 91 -1.09 -6.51 5.07
C PHE A 91 -1.62 -5.74 6.28
N THR A 92 -1.00 -4.61 6.58
CA THR A 92 -1.42 -3.75 7.68
C THR A 92 -1.76 -2.38 7.15
N ALA A 93 -3.05 -2.06 7.10
CA ALA A 93 -3.54 -0.76 6.70
C ALA A 93 -3.64 0.21 7.89
N LYS A 94 -3.18 1.44 7.69
CA LYS A 94 -3.17 2.50 8.70
C LYS A 94 -3.78 3.79 8.15
N VAL A 95 -4.67 4.36 8.94
CA VAL A 95 -5.25 5.69 8.72
C VAL A 95 -4.45 6.75 9.49
N PRO A 96 -4.39 8.00 8.99
CA PRO A 96 -3.56 9.04 9.60
C PRO A 96 -4.15 9.64 10.88
N SER A 97 -5.48 9.61 11.04
CA SER A 97 -6.20 10.02 12.25
C SER A 97 -7.67 9.55 12.20
N ASP A 98 -8.36 9.59 13.33
CA ASP A 98 -9.79 9.24 13.44
C ASP A 98 -10.68 10.10 12.54
N ALA A 99 -10.37 11.39 12.41
CA ALA A 99 -11.07 12.30 11.49
C ALA A 99 -10.96 11.86 10.02
N CYS A 100 -9.84 11.23 9.66
CA CYS A 100 -9.60 10.68 8.34
C CYS A 100 -10.16 9.25 8.20
N GLU A 101 -10.32 8.50 9.30
CA GLU A 101 -10.97 7.18 9.31
C GLU A 101 -12.45 7.27 8.97
N ALA A 102 -13.15 8.30 9.43
CA ALA A 102 -14.56 8.53 9.10
C ALA A 102 -14.81 8.59 7.58
N LEU A 103 -13.82 9.03 6.80
CA LEU A 103 -13.89 9.12 5.34
C LEU A 103 -13.52 7.80 4.65
N THR A 104 -12.80 6.93 5.34
CA THR A 104 -12.34 5.64 4.83
C THR A 104 -12.61 4.53 5.85
N PRO A 105 -13.88 4.29 6.25
CA PRO A 105 -14.22 3.45 7.41
C PRO A 105 -13.88 1.96 7.22
N SER A 106 -13.58 1.55 5.99
CA SER A 106 -13.14 0.18 5.66
C SER A 106 -11.64 0.07 5.43
N PHE A 107 -10.88 1.17 5.45
CA PHE A 107 -9.45 1.15 5.10
C PHE A 107 -8.64 0.25 6.03
N THR A 108 -8.90 0.32 7.33
CA THR A 108 -8.24 -0.51 8.36
C THR A 108 -8.61 -2.00 8.28
N LYS A 109 -9.57 -2.36 7.42
CA LYS A 109 -9.98 -3.75 7.15
C LYS A 109 -9.27 -4.38 5.94
N ILE A 110 -8.48 -3.61 5.19
CA ILE A 110 -7.71 -4.15 4.05
C ILE A 110 -6.74 -5.23 4.56
N GLY A 111 -6.84 -6.42 3.97
CA GLY A 111 -5.96 -7.55 4.28
C GLY A 111 -6.32 -8.34 5.54
N LYS A 112 -7.52 -8.15 6.08
CA LYS A 112 -8.08 -8.91 7.20
C LYS A 112 -9.26 -9.77 6.76
#